data_AF-A0AAW2GP11-F1
#
_entry.id   AF-A0AAW2GP11-F1
#
_cell.length_a   1.000
_cell.length_b   1.000
_cell.length_c   1.000
_cell.angle_alpha   90.00
_cell.angle_beta   90.00
_cell.angle_gamma   90.00
#
_symmetry.space_group_name_H-M   'P 1'
#
loop_
_entity.id
_entity.type
_entity.pdbx_description
1 polymer ?
#
loop_
_entity_poly.entity_id
_entity_poly.type
_entity_poly.pdbx_seq_one_letter_code
_entity_poly.pdbx_strand_id
1 'polypeptide(L)'
;METLLDTEENYNYYRTRLASIGGENQRSCVMSMLKYLLSNKLATYFNWAGPKNKIAFKNKKIMNVIYESARLVFGEINGPYTGDKIIENSVKDWLKLASN
;
A
#
# COMPACT_ATOMS: atom_id res chain seq x y z
N MET A 1 9.87 -1.90 9.80
CA MET A 1 9.22 -1.12 8.72
C MET A 1 8.46 0.06 9.30
N GLU A 2 7.43 -0.14 10.12
CA GLU A 2 6.64 0.98 10.68
C GLU A 2 7.47 2.02 11.47
N THR A 3 8.43 1.60 12.29
CA THR A 3 9.32 2.52 13.03
C THR A 3 10.30 3.28 12.14
N LEU A 4 10.65 2.73 10.97
CA LEU A 4 11.48 3.44 9.99
C LEU A 4 10.71 4.61 9.37
N LEU A 5 9.37 4.53 9.35
CA LEU A 5 8.50 5.59 8.82
C LEU A 5 8.21 6.69 9.86
N ASP A 6 8.86 6.67 11.02
CA ASP A 6 8.71 7.72 12.04
C ASP A 6 9.46 9.01 11.68
N THR A 7 10.50 8.91 10.84
CA THR A 7 11.25 10.06 10.34
C THR A 7 10.73 10.50 8.98
N GLU A 8 10.62 11.81 8.78
CA GLU A 8 10.17 12.40 7.52
C GLU A 8 11.05 12.00 6.32
N GLU A 9 12.36 11.93 6.51
CA GLU A 9 13.31 11.52 5.46
C GLU A 9 13.00 10.12 4.92
N ASN A 10 12.91 9.12 5.81
CA ASN A 10 12.58 7.76 5.41
C ASN A 10 11.17 7.66 4.83
N TYR A 11 10.19 8.37 5.39
CA TYR A 11 8.83 8.38 4.85
C TYR A 11 8.83 8.86 3.38
N ASN A 12 9.51 9.98 3.11
CA ASN A 12 9.65 10.53 1.77
C ASN A 12 10.47 9.64 0.83
N TYR A 13 11.52 9.02 1.34
CA TYR A 13 12.30 8.01 0.60
C TYR A 13 11.39 6.87 0.15
N TYR A 14 10.63 6.25 1.06
CA TYR A 14 9.75 5.15 0.68
C TYR A 14 8.62 5.59 -0.25
N ARG A 15 8.05 6.79 -0.04
CA ARG A 15 7.02 7.36 -0.91
C ARG A 15 7.49 7.49 -2.36
N THR A 16 8.66 8.08 -2.57
CA THR A 16 9.25 8.24 -3.91
C THR A 16 9.72 6.92 -4.49
N ARG A 17 10.29 6.04 -3.67
CA ARG A 17 10.74 4.71 -4.08
C ARG A 17 9.57 3.85 -4.56
N LEU A 18 8.46 3.80 -3.83
CA LEU A 18 7.28 3.06 -4.23
C LEU A 18 6.64 3.66 -5.49
N ALA A 19 6.58 4.99 -5.59
CA ALA A 19 6.09 5.65 -6.81
C ALA A 19 6.91 5.24 -8.05
N SER A 20 8.23 5.10 -7.92
CA SER A 20 9.11 4.67 -9.03
C SER A 20 8.84 3.27 -9.57
N ILE A 21 8.10 2.43 -8.84
CA ILE A 21 7.73 1.08 -9.30
C ILE A 21 6.74 1.16 -10.46
N GLY A 22 5.83 2.13 -10.44
CA GLY A 22 4.82 2.33 -11.48
C GLY A 22 3.90 1.13 -11.70
N GLY A 23 3.21 1.14 -12.84
CA GLY A 23 2.29 0.09 -13.28
C GLY A 23 1.38 0.61 -14.39
N GLU A 24 0.84 -0.29 -15.21
CA GLU A 24 -0.06 0.09 -16.32
C GLU A 24 -1.34 0.80 -15.83
N ASN A 25 -1.76 0.52 -14.60
CA ASN A 25 -2.90 1.16 -13.96
C ASN A 25 -2.72 1.19 -12.43
N GLN A 26 -3.59 1.93 -11.73
CA GLN A 26 -3.53 2.09 -10.27
C GLN A 26 -3.51 0.75 -9.53
N ARG A 27 -4.31 -0.24 -9.97
CA ARG A 27 -4.36 -1.56 -9.33
C ARG A 27 -3.04 -2.31 -9.51
N SER A 28 -2.52 -2.41 -10.74
CA SER A 28 -1.26 -3.13 -10.99
C SER A 28 -0.09 -2.46 -10.28
N CYS A 29 -0.08 -1.14 -10.20
CA CYS A 29 0.91 -0.39 -9.45
C CYS A 29 0.90 -0.71 -7.95
N VAL A 30 -0.27 -0.65 -7.31
CA VAL A 30 -0.42 -1.00 -5.88
C VAL A 30 -0.02 -2.45 -5.62
N MET A 31 -0.37 -3.39 -6.51
CA MET A 31 0.07 -4.79 -6.40
C MET A 31 1.60 -4.92 -6.45
N SER A 32 2.27 -4.17 -7.33
CA SER A 32 3.74 -4.17 -7.42
C SER A 32 4.39 -3.54 -6.17
N MET A 33 3.81 -2.48 -5.62
CA MET A 33 4.25 -1.90 -4.34
C MET A 33 4.14 -2.91 -3.19
N LEU A 34 3.01 -3.63 -3.10
CA LEU A 34 2.79 -4.63 -2.05
C LEU A 34 3.75 -5.82 -2.17
N LYS A 35 4.06 -6.27 -3.39
CA LYS A 35 5.09 -7.30 -3.65
C LYS A 35 6.47 -6.86 -3.16
N TYR A 36 6.80 -5.58 -3.30
CA TYR A 36 8.06 -5.03 -2.80
C TYR A 36 8.08 -4.95 -1.25
N LEU A 37 6.96 -4.57 -0.64
CA LEU A 37 6.88 -4.32 0.80
C LEU A 37 6.68 -5.58 1.65
N LEU A 38 5.90 -6.54 1.17
CA LEU A 38 5.43 -7.67 1.95
C LEU A 38 5.80 -8.98 1.28
N SER A 39 6.55 -9.82 1.99
CA SER A 39 6.61 -11.24 1.64
C SER A 39 5.26 -11.91 1.89
N ASN A 40 4.96 -13.01 1.18
CA ASN A 40 3.73 -13.78 1.39
C ASN A 40 3.57 -14.17 2.87
N LYS A 41 4.66 -14.63 3.50
CA LYS A 41 4.68 -14.96 4.93
C LYS A 41 4.29 -13.77 5.80
N LEU A 42 4.85 -12.58 5.53
CA LEU A 42 4.55 -11.37 6.29
C LEU A 42 3.10 -10.91 6.09
N ALA A 43 2.59 -10.99 4.86
CA ALA A 43 1.23 -10.59 4.53
C ALA A 43 0.17 -11.43 5.28
N THR A 44 0.46 -12.68 5.64
CA THR A 44 -0.47 -13.55 6.40
C THR A 44 -0.86 -13.01 7.78
N TYR A 45 0.00 -12.18 8.39
CA TYR A 45 -0.24 -11.56 9.70
C TYR A 45 -1.19 -10.35 9.64
N PHE A 46 -1.53 -9.89 8.44
CA PHE A 46 -2.35 -8.70 8.23
C PHE A 46 -3.73 -9.06 7.67
N ASN A 47 -4.71 -8.22 7.97
CA ASN A 47 -5.93 -8.10 7.19
C ASN A 47 -6.31 -6.63 7.07
N TRP A 48 -7.35 -6.30 6.31
CA TRP A 48 -7.71 -4.91 6.07
C TRP A 48 -8.07 -4.14 7.35
N ALA A 49 -9.06 -4.62 8.11
CA ALA A 49 -9.67 -3.85 9.20
C ALA A 49 -9.20 -4.20 10.63
N GLY A 50 -8.74 -5.44 10.88
CA GLY A 50 -8.56 -6.08 12.21
C GLY A 50 -9.88 -6.23 12.99
N PRO A 51 -10.27 -7.40 13.59
CA PRO A 51 -9.48 -8.49 14.22
C PRO A 51 -9.89 -9.95 13.81
N LYS A 52 -9.50 -10.97 14.61
CA LYS A 52 -9.24 -12.44 14.37
C LYS A 52 -7.73 -12.76 14.33
N ASN A 53 -6.98 -12.31 15.36
CA ASN A 53 -5.53 -12.52 15.51
C ASN A 53 -4.64 -11.94 14.38
N LYS A 54 -5.16 -11.02 13.57
CA LYS A 54 -4.41 -10.31 12.51
C LYS A 54 -4.34 -8.82 12.77
N ILE A 55 -3.24 -8.23 12.34
CA ILE A 55 -2.94 -6.80 12.47
C ILE A 55 -3.74 -6.04 11.40
N ALA A 56 -4.42 -4.97 11.80
CA ALA A 56 -5.13 -4.08 10.88
C ALA A 56 -4.13 -3.32 9.99
N PHE A 57 -4.18 -3.55 8.68
CA PHE A 57 -3.30 -2.90 7.72
C PHE A 57 -3.73 -1.46 7.42
N LYS A 58 -5.03 -1.17 7.40
CA LYS A 58 -5.58 0.16 7.06
C LYS A 58 -5.05 1.30 7.94
N ASN A 59 -4.63 0.99 9.17
CA ASN A 59 -4.17 1.96 10.16
C ASN A 59 -2.63 2.09 10.19
N LYS A 60 -1.91 1.41 9.31
CA LYS A 60 -0.45 1.41 9.28
C LYS A 60 0.10 2.61 8.53
N LYS A 61 1.24 3.14 8.96
CA LYS A 61 1.91 4.25 8.28
C LYS A 61 2.24 3.89 6.84
N ILE A 62 2.63 2.64 6.59
CA ILE A 62 2.90 2.17 5.23
C ILE A 62 1.69 2.28 4.30
N MET A 63 0.45 2.23 4.82
CA MET A 63 -0.75 2.43 4.01
C MET A 63 -0.83 3.88 3.48
N ASN A 64 -0.48 4.86 4.31
CA ASN A 64 -0.41 6.27 3.87
C ASN A 64 0.66 6.46 2.81
N VAL A 65 1.83 5.82 2.98
CA VAL A 65 2.89 5.82 1.96
C VAL A 65 2.37 5.24 0.64
N ILE A 66 1.63 4.12 0.67
CA ILE A 66 1.04 3.53 -0.55
C ILE A 66 0.05 4.48 -1.22
N TYR A 67 -0.85 5.11 -0.46
CA TYR A 67 -1.79 6.10 -1.00
C TYR A 67 -1.04 7.24 -1.70
N GLU A 68 -0.10 7.86 -1.01
CA GLU A 68 0.65 8.98 -1.57
C GLU A 68 1.51 8.57 -2.76
N SER A 69 2.12 7.39 -2.72
CA SER A 69 2.93 6.88 -3.83
C SER A 69 2.08 6.63 -5.07
N ALA A 70 0.91 6.00 -4.93
CA ALA A 70 0.00 5.78 -6.05
C ALA A 70 -0.57 7.10 -6.59
N ARG A 71 -0.84 8.08 -5.72
CA ARG A 71 -1.23 9.44 -6.14
C ARG A 71 -0.10 10.18 -6.86
N LEU A 72 1.16 9.97 -6.50
CA LEU A 72 2.28 10.54 -7.27
C LEU A 72 2.35 9.97 -8.69
N VAL A 73 2.02 8.69 -8.87
CA VAL A 73 2.07 8.03 -10.18
C VAL A 73 0.87 8.39 -11.06
N PHE A 74 -0.33 8.50 -10.48
CA PHE A 74 -1.59 8.63 -11.24
C PHE A 74 -2.44 9.87 -10.88
N GLY A 75 -1.94 10.77 -10.04
CA GLY A 75 -2.70 11.87 -9.44
C GLY A 75 -3.24 12.87 -10.45
N GLU A 76 -2.65 12.95 -11.64
CA GLU A 76 -3.14 13.81 -12.72
C GLU A 76 -4.31 13.19 -13.52
N ILE A 77 -4.58 11.89 -13.39
CA ILE A 77 -5.47 11.17 -14.32
C ILE A 77 -6.92 11.06 -13.80
N ASN A 78 -7.16 10.98 -12.49
CA ASN A 78 -8.47 10.55 -11.95
C ASN A 78 -9.10 11.43 -10.84
N GLY A 79 -8.45 12.54 -10.46
CA GLY A 79 -8.88 13.38 -9.32
C GLY A 79 -8.70 12.70 -7.95
N PRO A 80 -8.73 13.47 -6.85
CA PRO A 80 -8.25 13.03 -5.53
C PRO A 80 -9.08 11.92 -4.86
N TYR A 81 -10.38 11.80 -5.18
CA TYR A 81 -11.28 10.88 -4.46
C TYR A 81 -11.56 9.55 -5.17
N THR A 82 -11.42 9.50 -6.50
CA THR A 82 -11.77 8.31 -7.29
C THR A 82 -10.67 7.23 -7.20
N GLY A 83 -9.40 7.64 -7.07
CA GLY A 83 -8.26 6.73 -7.03
C GLY A 83 -8.12 5.94 -5.72
N ASP A 84 -8.51 6.53 -4.59
CA ASP A 84 -8.30 5.93 -3.27
C ASP A 84 -9.07 4.61 -3.10
N LYS A 85 -10.27 4.50 -3.67
CA LYS A 85 -11.06 3.27 -3.61
C LYS A 85 -10.41 2.13 -4.38
N ILE A 86 -9.76 2.43 -5.51
CA ILE A 86 -9.02 1.43 -6.29
C ILE A 86 -7.79 0.97 -5.52
N ILE A 87 -7.07 1.91 -4.89
CA ILE A 87 -5.91 1.60 -4.03
C ILE A 87 -6.33 0.70 -2.87
N GLU A 88 -7.35 1.10 -2.12
CA GLU A 88 -7.88 0.35 -0.98
C GLU A 88 -8.31 -1.06 -1.37
N ASN A 89 -9.10 -1.21 -2.44
CA ASN A 89 -9.56 -2.52 -2.88
C ASN A 89 -8.40 -3.41 -3.34
N SER A 90 -7.38 -2.83 -3.99
CA SER A 90 -6.18 -3.57 -4.41
C SER A 90 -5.41 -4.13 -3.20
N VAL A 91 -5.26 -3.35 -2.12
CA VAL A 91 -4.65 -3.82 -0.88
C VAL A 91 -5.50 -4.90 -0.22
N LYS A 92 -6.82 -4.71 -0.14
CA LYS A 92 -7.75 -5.73 0.41
C LYS A 92 -7.63 -7.07 -0.30
N ASP A 93 -7.61 -7.05 -1.63
CA ASP A 93 -7.53 -8.26 -2.45
C ASP A 93 -6.19 -8.98 -2.23
N TRP A 94 -5.07 -8.25 -2.19
CA TRP A 94 -3.75 -8.82 -1.91
C TRP A 94 -3.70 -9.51 -0.54
N LEU A 95 -4.20 -8.85 0.51
CA LEU A 95 -4.18 -9.41 1.87
C LEU A 95 -5.09 -10.63 2.02
N LYS A 96 -6.19 -10.71 1.27
CA LYS A 96 -7.03 -11.91 1.18
C LYS A 96 -6.27 -13.06 0.53
N LEU A 97 -5.60 -12.80 -0.60
CA LEU A 97 -4.83 -13.82 -1.32
C LEU A 97 -3.68 -14.39 -0.49
N ALA A 98 -3.00 -13.55 0.28
CA ALA A 98 -1.92 -14.00 1.18
C ALA A 98 -2.42 -14.86 2.36
N SER A 99 -3.72 -14.86 2.64
CA SER A 99 -4.32 -15.62 3.74
C SER A 99 -4.84 -17.01 3.32
N ASN A 100 -4.84 -17.31 2.01
CA ASN A 100 -5.19 -18.60 1.43
C ASN A 100 -3.94 -19.41 1.13
#